data_AF-A0A1T4M6E5-F1
#
_entry.id   AF-A0A1T4M6E5-F1
#
_cell.length_a   1.000
_cell.length_b   1.000
_cell.length_c   1.000
_cell.angle_alpha   90.00
_cell.angle_beta   90.00
_cell.angle_gamma   90.00
#
_symmetry.space_group_name_H-M   'P 1'
#
loop_
_entity.id
_entity.type
_entity.pdbx_description
1 polymer ?
#
loop_
_entity_poly.entity_id
_entity_poly.type
_entity_poly.pdbx_seq_one_letter_code
_entity_poly.pdbx_strand_id
1 'polypeptide(L)'
;MKKMVLCLLLVSCLVWNGAAQAADEMDPKKQAELMEKIKKLEQQITELTALKLKKQSIPAKREQCMKVVGVESYCTCVVEKLPASVDYRQFVQVLLTPAKELGYDAMSTEQKKDLDLALVAWAKCVDYKGPKGAGFIDGIMNRDTLF
;
A
#
# COMPACT_ATOMS: atom_id res chain seq x y z
N MET A 1 -21.45 -51.01 45.71
CA MET A 1 -21.21 -50.02 44.63
C MET A 1 -20.13 -50.45 43.61
N LYS A 2 -19.90 -51.75 43.39
CA LYS A 2 -18.95 -52.24 42.37
C LYS A 2 -19.61 -52.58 41.01
N LYS A 3 -20.93 -52.80 41.00
CA LYS A 3 -21.69 -53.12 39.78
C LYS A 3 -22.12 -51.89 38.95
N MET A 4 -22.10 -50.69 39.53
CA MET A 4 -22.42 -49.44 38.79
C MET A 4 -21.24 -48.84 38.03
N VAL A 5 -20.00 -49.14 38.46
CA VAL A 5 -18.79 -48.61 37.78
C VAL A 5 -18.52 -49.37 36.47
N LEU A 6 -18.89 -50.65 36.39
CA LEU A 6 -18.69 -51.46 35.18
C LEU A 6 -19.63 -51.06 34.02
N CYS A 7 -20.84 -50.57 34.28
CA CYS A 7 -21.77 -50.15 33.22
C CYS A 7 -21.40 -48.80 32.58
N LEU A 8 -20.74 -47.90 33.33
CA LEU A 8 -20.31 -46.58 32.82
C LEU A 8 -19.08 -46.66 31.89
N LEU A 9 -18.25 -47.69 32.03
CA LEU A 9 -17.08 -47.89 31.18
C LEU A 9 -17.41 -48.52 29.82
N LEU A 10 -18.50 -49.29 29.71
CA LEU A 10 -18.89 -49.93 28.44
C LEU A 10 -19.64 -49.00 27.48
N VAL A 11 -20.34 -47.98 27.99
CA VAL A 11 -21.03 -46.97 27.15
C VAL A 11 -20.04 -45.93 26.61
N SER A 12 -18.92 -45.71 27.29
CA SER A 12 -17.91 -44.70 26.90
C SER A 12 -17.02 -45.13 25.73
N CYS A 13 -16.97 -46.43 25.39
CA CYS A 13 -16.16 -46.93 24.27
C CYS A 13 -16.88 -46.91 22.91
N LEU A 14 -18.22 -46.78 22.88
CA LEU A 14 -18.98 -46.81 21.62
C LEU A 14 -19.24 -45.43 21.01
N VAL A 15 -18.99 -44.34 21.75
CA VAL A 15 -19.17 -42.97 21.24
C VAL A 15 -17.87 -42.39 20.65
N TRP A 16 -16.71 -42.99 20.94
CA TRP A 16 -15.43 -42.45 20.46
C TRP A 16 -15.02 -42.89 19.04
N ASN A 17 -15.67 -43.90 18.47
CA ASN A 17 -15.34 -44.42 17.13
C ASN A 17 -16.27 -43.91 16.01
N GLY A 18 -17.24 -43.04 16.31
CA GLY A 18 -18.21 -42.53 15.32
C GLY A 18 -17.89 -41.16 14.71
N ALA A 19 -16.86 -40.45 15.19
CA ALA A 19 -16.53 -39.09 14.73
C ALA A 19 -15.38 -39.05 13.70
N ALA A 20 -15.00 -40.20 13.14
CA ALA A 20 -13.95 -40.30 12.13
C ALA A 20 -14.54 -40.83 10.82
N GLN A 21 -15.29 -39.97 10.10
CA GLN A 21 -15.43 -39.96 8.63
C GLN A 21 -16.53 -38.99 8.21
N ALA A 22 -16.24 -37.71 8.35
CA ALA A 22 -16.71 -36.68 7.42
C ALA A 22 -15.52 -35.76 7.14
N ALA A 23 -14.39 -36.36 6.75
CA ALA A 23 -13.41 -35.64 5.95
C ALA A 23 -14.10 -35.47 4.60
N ASP A 24 -14.81 -34.34 4.46
CA ASP A 24 -15.26 -33.82 3.19
C ASP A 24 -13.98 -33.75 2.33
N GLU A 25 -13.76 -34.75 1.46
CA GLU A 25 -12.70 -34.71 0.46
C GLU A 25 -13.05 -33.57 -0.47
N MET A 26 -12.65 -32.36 -0.08
CA MET A 26 -12.76 -31.18 -0.90
C MET A 26 -12.00 -31.48 -2.19
N ASP A 27 -12.74 -31.67 -3.28
CA ASP A 27 -12.20 -31.89 -4.61
C ASP A 27 -11.02 -30.91 -4.82
N PRO A 28 -9.81 -31.39 -5.15
CA PRO A 28 -8.63 -30.54 -5.28
C PRO A 28 -8.84 -29.37 -6.25
N LYS A 29 -9.76 -29.48 -7.22
CA LYS A 29 -10.17 -28.36 -8.08
C LYS A 29 -10.96 -27.29 -7.33
N LYS A 30 -11.89 -27.67 -6.46
CA LYS A 30 -12.64 -26.74 -5.60
C LYS A 30 -11.74 -26.07 -4.57
N GLN A 31 -10.75 -26.80 -4.05
CA GLN A 31 -9.75 -26.24 -3.15
C GLN A 31 -8.86 -25.19 -3.85
N ALA A 32 -8.41 -25.48 -5.08
CA ALA A 32 -7.64 -24.54 -5.88
C ALA A 32 -8.45 -23.27 -6.23
N GLU A 33 -9.70 -23.44 -6.67
CA GLU A 33 -10.60 -22.32 -6.97
C GLU A 33 -10.88 -21.46 -5.73
N LEU A 34 -11.07 -22.08 -4.57
CA LEU A 34 -11.27 -21.38 -3.31
C LEU A 34 -10.02 -20.58 -2.91
N MET A 35 -8.82 -21.16 -3.07
CA MET A 35 -7.55 -20.48 -2.80
C MET A 35 -7.32 -19.28 -3.74
N GLU A 36 -7.69 -19.39 -5.01
CA GLU A 36 -7.62 -18.29 -5.95
C GLU A 36 -8.58 -17.15 -5.55
N LYS A 37 -9.81 -17.49 -5.16
CA LYS A 37 -10.79 -16.52 -4.64
C LYS A 37 -10.29 -15.82 -3.38
N ILE A 38 -9.68 -16.56 -2.45
CA ILE A 38 -9.07 -16.00 -1.24
C ILE A 38 -7.96 -15.01 -1.60
N LYS A 39 -7.01 -15.39 -2.46
CA LYS A 39 -5.94 -14.48 -2.91
C LYS A 39 -6.48 -13.21 -3.55
N LYS A 40 -7.52 -13.33 -4.38
CA LYS A 40 -8.17 -12.18 -5.01
C LYS A 40 -8.82 -11.26 -3.97
N LEU A 41 -9.51 -11.83 -2.98
CA LEU A 41 -10.11 -11.06 -1.88
C LEU A 41 -9.05 -10.37 -1.03
N GLU A 42 -7.95 -11.04 -0.70
CA GLU A 42 -6.82 -10.45 0.04
C GLU A 42 -6.19 -9.28 -0.73
N GLN A 43 -6.00 -9.43 -2.04
CA GLN A 43 -5.51 -8.36 -2.90
C GLN A 43 -6.48 -7.17 -2.89
N GLN A 44 -7.78 -7.41 -3.05
CA GLN A 44 -8.79 -6.35 -3.01
C GLN A 44 -8.81 -5.62 -1.67
N ILE A 45 -8.73 -6.33 -0.55
CA ILE A 45 -8.67 -5.73 0.80
C ILE A 45 -7.44 -4.84 0.95
N THR A 46 -6.29 -5.30 0.45
CA THR A 46 -5.03 -4.55 0.50
C THR A 46 -5.13 -3.25 -0.30
N GLU A 47 -5.64 -3.31 -1.52
CA GLU A 47 -5.86 -2.14 -2.38
C GLU A 47 -6.86 -1.16 -1.75
N LEU A 48 -7.96 -1.67 -1.18
CA LEU A 48 -8.98 -0.83 -0.54
C LEU A 48 -8.43 -0.11 0.70
N THR A 49 -7.61 -0.82 1.49
CA THR A 49 -6.95 -0.26 2.68
C THR A 49 -5.97 0.84 2.29
N ALA A 50 -5.16 0.63 1.27
CA ALA A 50 -4.25 1.64 0.74
C ALA A 50 -5.00 2.88 0.23
N LEU A 51 -6.11 2.69 -0.49
CA LEU A 51 -6.95 3.78 -0.97
C LEU A 51 -7.60 4.57 0.18
N LYS A 52 -8.05 3.89 1.24
CA LYS A 52 -8.63 4.53 2.42
C LYS A 52 -7.60 5.39 3.13
N LEU A 53 -6.39 4.87 3.36
CA LEU A 53 -5.28 5.61 3.97
C LEU A 53 -4.92 6.83 3.13
N LYS A 54 -4.84 6.67 1.81
CA LYS A 54 -4.60 7.78 0.88
C LYS A 54 -5.66 8.88 1.06
N LYS A 55 -6.95 8.52 0.98
CA LYS A 55 -8.05 9.49 1.13
C LYS A 55 -8.07 10.20 2.47
N GLN A 56 -7.74 9.51 3.56
CA GLN A 56 -7.66 10.11 4.89
C GLN A 56 -6.55 11.15 5.01
N SER A 57 -5.45 11.00 4.27
CA SER A 57 -4.32 11.93 4.31
C SER A 57 -4.54 13.21 3.50
N ILE A 58 -5.46 13.21 2.53
CA ILE A 58 -5.68 14.33 1.59
C ILE A 58 -6.04 15.64 2.30
N PRO A 59 -7.01 15.70 3.24
CA PRO A 59 -7.40 16.95 3.88
C PRO A 59 -6.23 17.63 4.60
N ALA A 60 -5.44 16.86 5.35
CA ALA A 60 -4.29 17.38 6.09
C ALA A 60 -3.19 17.90 5.15
N LYS A 61 -2.85 17.14 4.09
CA LYS A 61 -1.88 17.58 3.07
C LYS A 61 -2.37 18.83 2.33
N ARG A 62 -3.68 18.92 2.06
CA ARG A 62 -4.30 20.07 1.38
C ARG A 62 -4.19 21.31 2.24
N GLU A 63 -4.52 21.21 3.53
CA GLU A 63 -4.38 22.32 4.47
C GLU A 63 -2.93 22.83 4.55
N GLN A 64 -1.96 21.91 4.66
CA GLN A 64 -0.54 22.26 4.69
C GLN A 64 -0.10 22.95 3.39
N CYS A 65 -0.55 22.46 2.24
CA CYS A 65 -0.25 23.11 0.96
C CYS A 65 -0.88 24.49 0.86
N MET A 66 -2.15 24.64 1.23
CA MET A 66 -2.83 25.94 1.18
C MET A 66 -2.17 26.97 2.11
N LYS A 67 -1.63 26.54 3.25
CA LYS A 67 -0.87 27.41 4.16
C LYS A 67 0.45 27.93 3.56
N VAL A 68 1.13 27.11 2.74
CA VAL A 68 2.46 27.45 2.19
C VAL A 68 2.36 28.10 0.82
N VAL A 69 1.53 27.57 -0.07
CA VAL A 69 1.46 27.96 -1.48
C VAL A 69 0.23 28.83 -1.78
N GLY A 70 -0.90 28.59 -1.10
CA GLY A 70 -2.12 29.40 -1.25
C GLY A 70 -2.87 29.24 -2.58
N VAL A 71 -2.41 28.37 -3.49
CA VAL A 71 -3.03 28.16 -4.81
C VAL A 71 -3.88 26.88 -4.80
N GLU A 72 -5.20 27.03 -4.83
CA GLU A 72 -6.14 25.91 -4.67
C GLU A 72 -6.00 24.83 -5.76
N SER A 73 -5.88 25.23 -7.03
CA SER A 73 -5.74 24.30 -8.15
C SER A 73 -4.46 23.46 -8.05
N TYR A 74 -3.34 24.10 -7.74
CA TYR A 74 -2.06 23.44 -7.50
C TYR A 74 -2.13 22.49 -6.31
N CYS A 75 -2.62 22.98 -5.16
CA CYS A 75 -2.68 22.19 -3.94
C CYS A 75 -3.60 20.99 -4.08
N THR A 76 -4.71 21.13 -4.80
CA THR A 76 -5.60 20.00 -5.11
C THR A 76 -4.89 18.99 -6.00
N CYS A 77 -4.22 19.44 -7.06
CA CYS A 77 -3.47 18.56 -7.96
C CYS A 77 -2.38 17.75 -7.24
N VAL A 78 -1.57 18.41 -6.41
CA VAL A 78 -0.43 17.78 -5.72
C VAL A 78 -0.91 16.71 -4.75
N VAL A 79 -1.86 17.03 -3.86
CA VAL A 79 -2.26 16.12 -2.79
C VAL A 79 -3.01 14.89 -3.30
N GLU A 80 -3.68 14.99 -4.45
CA GLU A 80 -4.32 13.85 -5.10
C GLU A 80 -3.31 12.90 -5.76
N LYS A 81 -2.19 13.44 -6.27
CA LYS A 81 -1.18 12.68 -7.00
C LYS A 81 -0.04 12.17 -6.12
N LEU A 82 0.19 12.79 -4.96
CA LEU A 82 1.25 12.40 -4.04
C LEU A 82 1.01 10.96 -3.50
N PRO A 83 2.08 10.15 -3.34
CA PRO A 83 1.98 8.85 -2.67
C PRO A 83 1.41 8.97 -1.25
N ALA A 84 0.78 7.90 -0.76
CA ALA A 84 0.25 7.87 0.60
C ALA A 84 1.37 7.96 1.66
N SER A 85 2.50 7.31 1.39
CA SER A 85 3.72 7.27 2.21
C SER A 85 4.47 8.59 2.32
N VAL A 86 4.30 9.49 1.34
CA VAL A 86 5.01 10.79 1.32
C VAL A 86 4.12 11.86 1.93
N ASP A 87 4.53 12.43 3.06
CA ASP A 87 3.83 13.59 3.64
C ASP A 87 4.17 14.91 2.90
N TYR A 88 3.41 15.97 3.16
CA TYR A 88 3.63 17.23 2.45
C TYR A 88 4.96 17.91 2.82
N ARG A 89 5.46 17.73 4.05
CA ARG A 89 6.75 18.30 4.47
C ARG A 89 7.90 17.61 3.74
N GLN A 90 7.86 16.29 3.67
CA GLN A 90 8.80 15.48 2.89
C GLN A 90 8.76 15.88 1.42
N PHE A 91 7.56 16.05 0.84
CA PHE A 91 7.42 16.52 -0.53
C PHE A 91 8.10 17.87 -0.75
N VAL A 92 7.87 18.85 0.12
CA VAL A 92 8.53 20.16 0.04
C VAL A 92 10.04 20.02 0.21
N GLN A 93 10.51 19.19 1.14
CA GLN A 93 11.94 18.95 1.33
C GLN A 93 12.59 18.34 0.09
N VAL A 94 11.91 17.40 -0.59
CA VAL A 94 12.39 16.83 -1.85
C VAL A 94 12.55 17.91 -2.91
N LEU A 95 11.57 18.83 -3.04
CA LEU A 95 11.64 19.91 -4.02
C LEU A 95 12.74 20.96 -3.72
N LEU A 96 13.10 21.14 -2.45
CA LEU A 96 14.09 22.13 -2.03
C LEU A 96 15.51 21.55 -1.92
N THR A 97 15.66 20.23 -1.82
CA THR A 97 16.97 19.58 -1.73
C THR A 97 17.61 19.45 -3.11
N PRO A 98 18.87 19.89 -3.30
CA PRO A 98 19.59 19.63 -4.54
C PRO A 98 19.66 18.14 -4.85
N ALA A 99 19.57 17.77 -6.13
CA ALA A 99 19.48 16.36 -6.51
C ALA A 99 20.67 15.51 -6.06
N LYS A 100 21.87 16.12 -5.99
CA LYS A 100 23.10 15.49 -5.48
C LYS A 100 23.05 15.18 -3.98
N GLU A 101 22.23 15.91 -3.23
CA GLU A 101 22.07 15.78 -1.78
C GLU A 101 20.88 14.90 -1.40
N LEU A 102 20.01 14.54 -2.35
CA LEU A 102 18.90 13.62 -2.12
C LEU A 102 19.37 12.20 -1.78
N GLY A 103 20.60 11.83 -2.13
CA GLY A 103 21.13 10.48 -1.86
C GLY A 103 20.38 9.38 -2.62
N TYR A 104 19.85 9.69 -3.81
CA TYR A 104 19.03 8.79 -4.62
C TYR A 104 19.66 7.40 -4.75
N ASP A 105 20.95 7.31 -5.08
CA ASP A 105 21.63 6.03 -5.31
C ASP A 105 21.61 5.10 -4.09
N ALA A 106 21.64 5.66 -2.88
CA ALA A 106 21.65 4.93 -1.62
C ALA A 106 20.25 4.56 -1.09
N MET A 107 19.17 5.05 -1.73
CA MET A 107 17.80 4.76 -1.34
C MET A 107 17.39 3.32 -1.69
N SER A 108 16.47 2.75 -0.90
CA SER A 108 15.80 1.50 -1.23
C SER A 108 14.94 1.65 -2.49
N THR A 109 14.57 0.53 -3.11
CA THR A 109 13.70 0.52 -4.31
C THR A 109 12.37 1.22 -4.05
N GLU A 110 11.78 1.02 -2.87
CA GLU A 110 10.52 1.65 -2.46
C GLU A 110 10.69 3.16 -2.28
N GLN A 111 11.78 3.59 -1.66
CA GLN A 111 12.08 5.01 -1.46
C GLN A 111 12.31 5.73 -2.80
N LYS A 112 13.05 5.11 -3.73
CA LYS A 112 13.23 5.63 -5.10
C LYS A 112 11.89 5.81 -5.80
N LYS A 113 11.03 4.77 -5.74
CA LYS A 113 9.70 4.82 -6.34
C LYS A 113 8.85 5.95 -5.75
N ASP A 114 8.85 6.13 -4.44
CA ASP A 114 8.09 7.19 -3.78
C ASP A 114 8.61 8.59 -4.15
N LEU A 115 9.94 8.75 -4.23
CA LEU A 115 10.57 9.97 -4.73
C LEU A 115 10.16 10.26 -6.17
N ASP A 116 10.32 9.29 -7.07
CA ASP A 116 10.00 9.43 -8.50
C ASP A 116 8.53 9.82 -8.69
N LEU A 117 7.62 9.18 -7.96
CA LEU A 117 6.19 9.50 -7.99
C LEU A 117 5.92 10.91 -7.47
N ALA A 118 6.62 11.36 -6.44
CA ALA A 118 6.51 12.74 -5.94
C ALA A 118 7.00 13.77 -6.96
N LEU A 119 8.12 13.51 -7.64
CA LEU A 119 8.66 14.35 -8.71
C LEU A 119 7.71 14.42 -9.91
N VAL A 120 7.15 13.28 -10.32
CA VAL A 120 6.14 13.21 -11.38
C VAL A 120 4.86 13.96 -11.00
N ALA A 121 4.43 13.86 -9.74
CA ALA A 121 3.25 14.58 -9.24
C ALA A 121 3.47 16.09 -9.34
N TRP A 122 4.59 16.59 -8.83
CA TRP A 122 4.97 18.01 -8.95
C TRP A 122 4.97 18.45 -10.42
N ALA A 123 5.72 17.76 -11.27
CA ALA A 123 5.89 18.14 -12.67
C ALA A 123 4.57 18.19 -13.44
N LYS A 124 3.64 17.26 -13.17
CA LYS A 124 2.29 17.30 -13.76
C LYS A 124 1.46 18.48 -13.27
N CYS A 125 1.64 18.89 -12.01
CA CYS A 125 0.86 19.98 -11.40
C CYS A 125 1.38 21.37 -11.76
N VAL A 126 2.63 21.48 -12.21
CA VAL A 126 3.22 22.74 -12.70
C VAL A 126 3.40 22.76 -14.23
N ASP A 127 2.88 21.74 -14.93
CA ASP A 127 3.05 21.51 -16.36
C ASP A 127 4.51 21.54 -16.87
N TYR A 128 5.42 20.96 -16.09
CA TYR A 128 6.84 20.89 -16.44
C TYR A 128 7.06 19.96 -17.64
N LYS A 129 7.62 20.49 -18.73
CA LYS A 129 7.86 19.75 -19.98
C LYS A 129 9.22 19.07 -20.07
N GLY A 130 10.14 19.34 -19.13
CA GLY A 130 11.48 18.77 -19.13
C GLY A 130 12.40 19.25 -20.27
N PRO A 131 13.71 19.03 -20.15
CA PRO A 131 14.65 19.25 -21.24
C PRO A 131 14.46 18.21 -22.35
N LYS A 132 14.57 18.63 -23.61
CA LYS A 132 14.50 17.72 -24.76
C LYS A 132 15.72 16.79 -24.77
N GLY A 133 15.48 15.47 -24.77
CA GLY A 133 16.53 14.46 -25.01
C GLY A 133 17.09 13.75 -23.77
N ALA A 134 16.73 14.15 -22.55
CA ALA A 134 17.03 13.38 -21.33
C ALA A 134 15.81 12.53 -20.92
N GLY A 135 16.02 11.44 -20.19
CA GLY A 135 14.93 10.75 -19.47
C GLY A 135 14.21 11.75 -18.55
N PHE A 136 12.89 11.64 -18.41
CA PHE A 136 12.10 12.64 -17.67
C PHE A 136 12.60 12.86 -16.24
N ILE A 137 12.88 11.77 -15.52
CA ILE A 137 13.43 11.82 -14.15
C ILE A 137 14.88 12.31 -14.19
N ASP A 138 15.71 11.81 -15.10
CA ASP A 138 17.11 12.25 -15.24
C ASP A 138 17.20 13.77 -15.50
N GLY A 139 16.29 14.31 -16.31
CA GLY A 139 16.22 15.74 -16.58
C GLY A 139 15.78 16.57 -15.37
N ILE A 140 14.97 15.99 -14.47
CA ILE A 140 14.59 16.61 -13.19
C ILE A 140 15.77 16.54 -12.21
N MET A 141 16.41 15.37 -12.10
CA MET A 141 17.52 15.10 -11.18
C MET A 141 18.84 15.78 -11.57
N ASN A 142 18.95 16.34 -12.77
CA ASN A 142 20.12 17.14 -13.18
C ASN A 142 20.00 18.64 -12.85
N ARG A 143 18.91 19.07 -12.22
CA ARG A 143 18.75 20.47 -11.79
C ARG A 143 19.45 20.73 -10.46
N ASP A 144 20.03 21.92 -10.32
CA ASP A 144 20.61 22.39 -9.05
C ASP A 144 19.54 22.52 -7.97
N THR A 145 18.35 23.00 -8.35
CA THR A 145 17.13 23.01 -7.53
C THR A 145 15.93 22.59 -8.38
N LEU A 146 14.97 21.90 -7.76
CA LEU A 146 13.70 21.54 -8.42
C LEU A 146 12.70 22.70 -8.45
N PHE A 147 13.01 23.78 -7.73
CA PHE A 147 12.42 25.10 -7.90
C PHE A 147 13.20 25.89 -8.95
#